data_AF-A0AAP7ZNK7-F1
#
_entry.id   AF-A0AAP7ZNK7-F1
#
_cell.length_a   1.000
_cell.length_b   1.000
_cell.length_c   1.000
_cell.angle_alpha   90.00
_cell.angle_beta   90.00
_cell.angle_gamma   90.00
#
_symmetry.space_group_name_H-M   'P 1'
#
loop_
_entity.id
_entity.type
_entity.pdbx_description
1 polymer ?
#
loop_
_entity_poly.entity_id
_entity_poly.type
_entity_poly.pdbx_seq_one_letter_code
_entity_poly.pdbx_strand_id
1 'polypeptide(L)' 'MWPADTAGDPPPFLPVPLQRDGVTISLFTTLTTLGTPRDAGLQEMRIKCVYPADDASRRALERITL' A
#
# COMPACT_ATOMS: atom_id res chain seq x y z
N MET A 1 -14.67 15.72 -3.00
CA MET A 1 -15.47 15.09 -1.92
C MET A 1 -15.10 13.62 -1.95
N TRP A 2 -14.27 13.14 -1.01
CA TRP A 2 -13.90 11.73 -0.92
C TRP A 2 -15.16 10.94 -0.56
N PRO A 3 -15.62 9.95 -1.36
CA PRO A 3 -16.73 9.11 -0.94
C PRO A 3 -16.19 8.18 0.15
N ALA A 4 -16.42 8.56 1.41
CA ALA A 4 -16.33 7.63 2.51
C ALA A 4 -17.67 6.89 2.55
N ASP A 5 -17.73 5.69 1.99
CA ASP A 5 -18.88 4.79 2.15
C ASP A 5 -18.41 3.35 1.88
N THR A 6 -18.70 2.29 2.66
CA THR A 6 -19.74 2.06 3.69
C THR A 6 -19.35 0.83 4.55
N ALA A 7 -19.87 0.77 5.78
CA ALA A 7 -20.07 -0.44 6.62
C ALA A 7 -18.83 -1.18 7.17
N GLY A 8 -18.28 -0.68 8.29
CA GLY A 8 -17.32 -1.39 9.13
C GLY A 8 -16.39 -0.43 9.86
N ASP A 9 -15.72 -0.91 10.91
CA ASP A 9 -14.58 -0.16 11.46
C ASP A 9 -13.52 0.00 10.36
N PRO A 10 -13.00 1.21 10.15
CA PRO A 10 -11.99 1.44 9.11
C PRO A 10 -10.73 0.63 9.42
N PRO A 11 -10.05 0.09 8.39
CA PRO A 11 -8.79 -0.60 8.61
C PRO A 11 -7.75 0.33 9.25
N PRO A 12 -6.76 -0.19 9.98
CA PRO A 12 -5.71 0.62 10.63
C PRO A 12 -4.67 1.18 9.64
N PHE A 13 -5.06 1.37 8.38
CA PHE A 13 -4.26 1.94 7.30
C PHE A 13 -5.16 2.74 6.36
N LEU A 14 -4.57 3.67 5.61
CA LEU A 14 -5.27 4.43 4.58
C LEU A 14 -5.12 3.73 3.22
N PRO A 15 -6.20 3.19 2.64
CA PRO A 15 -6.15 2.64 1.29
C PRO A 15 -6.03 3.77 0.26
N VAL A 16 -5.22 3.52 -0.76
CA VAL A 16 -5.01 4.39 -1.92
C VAL A 16 -5.60 3.68 -3.15
N PRO A 17 -6.77 4.09 -3.65
CA PRO A 17 -7.35 3.53 -4.87
C PRO A 17 -6.65 4.07 -6.11
N LEU A 18 -6.28 3.17 -7.02
CA LEU A 18 -5.75 3.44 -8.35
C LEU A 18 -6.68 2.83 -9.39
N GLN A 19 -6.91 3.55 -10.49
CA GLN A 19 -7.80 3.15 -11.57
C GLN A 19 -7.06 3.25 -12.89
N ARG A 20 -7.11 2.18 -13.70
CA ARG A 20 -6.54 2.17 -15.04
C ARG A 20 -7.27 1.15 -15.92
N ASP A 21 -7.64 1.55 -17.14
CA ASP A 21 -8.23 0.65 -18.15
C ASP A 21 -9.42 -0.20 -17.62
N GLY A 22 -10.25 0.41 -16.75
CA GLY A 22 -11.40 -0.27 -16.13
C GLY A 22 -11.06 -1.18 -14.94
N VAL A 23 -9.78 -1.24 -14.53
CA VAL A 23 -9.32 -2.01 -13.37
C VAL A 23 -9.07 -1.07 -12.18
N THR A 24 -9.71 -1.39 -11.06
CA THR A 24 -9.47 -0.76 -9.76
C THR A 24 -8.55 -1.63 -8.91
N ILE A 25 -7.51 -1.04 -8.34
CA ILE A 25 -6.74 -1.64 -7.26
C ILE A 25 -6.64 -0.66 -6.09
N SER A 26 -6.93 -1.15 -4.89
CA SER A 26 -6.78 -0.43 -3.64
C SER A 26 -5.54 -0.96 -2.92
N LEU A 27 -4.60 -0.08 -2.59
CA LEU A 27 -3.30 -0.45 -2.04
C LEU A 27 -3.03 0.30 -0.73
N PHE A 28 -2.26 -0.31 0.17
CA PHE A 28 -1.64 0.41 1.27
C PHE A 28 -0.15 0.08 1.33
N THR A 29 0.64 0.91 2.02
CA THR A 29 2.09 0.75 2.02
C THR A 29 2.66 0.90 3.41
N THR A 30 3.66 0.08 3.74
CA THR A 30 4.51 0.28 4.92
C THR A 30 5.83 0.89 4.49
N LEU A 31 6.36 1.78 5.32
CA LEU A 31 7.68 2.37 5.15
C LEU A 31 8.55 1.98 6.35
N THR A 32 9.64 1.26 6.09
CA THR A 32 10.63 0.88 7.09
C THR A 32 11.89 1.71 6.85
N THR A 33 12.21 2.60 7.78
CA THR A 33 13.48 3.34 7.77
C THR A 33 14.53 2.51 8.48
N LEU A 34 15.66 2.27 7.82
CA LEU A 34 16.83 1.70 8.46
C LEU A 34 17.67 2.85 9.01
N GLY A 35 18.37 2.62 10.10
CA GLY A 35 19.22 3.63 10.69
C GLY A 35 20.13 3.00 11.73
N THR A 36 21.41 3.35 11.68
CA THR A 36 22.31 3.14 12.81
C THR A 36 22.98 4.47 13.16
N PRO A 37 23.17 4.83 14.44
CA PRO A 37 23.71 6.14 14.81
C PRO A 37 25.11 6.47 14.26
N ARG A 38 25.82 5.45 13.74
CA ARG A 38 27.20 5.56 13.27
C ARG A 38 27.36 5.38 11.76
N ASP A 39 26.29 5.05 11.04
CA ASP A 39 26.31 4.87 9.60
C ASP A 39 25.29 5.82 8.94
N ALA A 40 25.81 6.93 8.41
CA ALA A 40 25.00 7.94 7.72
C ALA A 40 24.33 7.40 6.44
N GLY A 41 24.90 6.37 5.81
CA GLY A 41 24.31 5.73 4.63
C GLY A 41 23.05 4.94 4.97
N LEU A 42 23.05 4.25 6.12
CA LEU A 42 21.86 3.53 6.57
C LEU A 42 20.72 4.48 6.96
N GLN A 43 21.00 5.65 7.53
CA GLN A 43 19.98 6.64 7.93
C GLN A 43 19.08 7.10 6.76
N GLU A 44 19.56 7.00 5.53
CA GLU A 44 18.79 7.38 4.34
C GLU A 44 18.04 6.22 3.69
N MET A 45 18.37 4.98 4.07
CA MET A 45 17.79 3.80 3.46
C MET A 45 16.37 3.54 3.97
N ARG A 46 15.44 3.43 3.04
CA ARG A 46 14.03 3.15 3.32
C ARG A 46 13.56 1.99 2.46
N ILE A 47 12.87 1.03 3.07
CA ILE A 47 12.19 -0.06 2.38
C ILE A 47 10.71 0.28 2.32
N LYS A 48 10.14 0.26 1.11
CA LYS A 48 8.71 0.41 0.89
C LYS A 48 8.13 -0.92 0.45
N CYS A 49 7.13 -1.40 1.19
CA CYS A 49 6.32 -2.54 0.78
C CYS A 49 4.93 -2.05 0.38
N VAL A 50 4.36 -2.66 -0.66
CA VAL A 50 3.04 -2.31 -1.21
C VAL A 50 2.16 -3.54 -1.11
N TYR A 51 0.99 -3.40 -0.48
CA TYR A 51 0.07 -4.50 -0.21
C TYR A 51 -1.32 -4.21 -0.76
N PRO A 52 -2.08 -5.24 -1.17
CA PRO A 52 -3.49 -5.08 -1.48
C PRO A 52 -4.27 -4.69 -0.22
N ALA A 53 -5.13 -3.68 -0.32
CA ALA A 53 -6.02 -3.26 0.76
C ALA A 53 -7.29 -4.12 0.87
N ASP A 54 -7.59 -4.94 -0.15
CA ASP A 54 -8.73 -5.85 -0.21
C ASP A 54 -8.44 -7.08 -1.10
N ASP A 55 -9.34 -8.07 -1.04
CA ASP A 55 -9.21 -9.32 -1.78
C ASP A 55 -9.32 -9.14 -3.31
N ALA A 56 -10.07 -8.16 -3.78
CA ALA A 56 -10.20 -7.88 -5.22
C ALA A 56 -8.86 -7.39 -5.79
N SER A 57 -8.21 -6.48 -5.06
CA SER A 57 -6.89 -5.92 -5.37
C SER A 57 -5.82 -7.00 -5.30
N ARG A 58 -5.88 -7.90 -4.31
CA ARG A 58 -4.97 -9.06 -4.20
C ARG A 58 -5.03 -9.93 -5.45
N ARG A 59 -6.23 -10.34 -5.87
CA ARG A 59 -6.43 -11.16 -7.08
C ARG A 59 -5.97 -10.43 -8.34
N ALA A 60 -6.17 -9.12 -8.41
CA ALA A 60 -5.70 -8.31 -9.53
C ALA A 60 -4.16 -8.30 -9.60
N LEU A 61 -3.47 -8.13 -8.47
CA LEU A 61 -1.99 -8.18 -8.37
C LEU A 61 -1.41 -9.56 -8.69
N GLU A 62 -2.07 -10.64 -8.24
CA GLU A 62 -1.65 -12.02 -8.52
C GLU A 62 -1.60 -12.32 -10.03
N ARG A 63 -2.50 -11.74 -10.83
CA ARG A 63 -2.54 -11.92 -12.30
C ARG A 63 -1.43 -11.22 -13.08
N ILE A 64 -0.74 -10.26 -12.47
CA ILE A 64 0.32 -9.48 -13.14
C ILE A 64 1.73 -9.80 -12.63
N THR A 65 1.84 -10.57 -11.55
CA THR A 65 3.11 -10.93 -10.91
C THR A 65 3.53 -12.38 -11.22
N LEU A 66 2.64 -13.17 -11.83
CA LEU A 66 2.85 -14.53 -12.33
C LEU A 66 2.47 -14.60 -13.82
#